data_AF-A0A3S5DFP6-F1
#
_entry.id   AF-A0A3S5DFP6-F1
#
_cell.length_a   1.000
_cell.length_b   1.000
_cell.length_c   1.000
_cell.angle_alpha   90.00
_cell.angle_beta   90.00
_cell.angle_gamma   90.00
#
_symmetry.space_group_name_H-M   'P 1'
#
loop_
_entity.id
_entity.type
_entity.pdbx_description
1 polymer ?
#
loop_
_entity_poly.entity_id
_entity_poly.type
_entity_poly.pdbx_seq_one_letter_code
_entity_poly.pdbx_strand_id
1 'polypeptide(L)' 'MTQPIAIIAEALMRERQRAGLSLAEVARRAGIAKSTLSQLEAANGNPSLETLWALCVAWIFRLPG' A
#
# COMPACT_ATOMS: atom_id res chain seq x y z
N MET A 1 -10.15 -3.11 20.24
CA MET A 1 -10.75 -3.01 18.88
C MET A 1 -9.66 -2.63 17.92
N THR A 2 -9.44 -3.38 16.85
CA THR A 2 -8.42 -3.07 15.85
C THR A 2 -8.86 -1.87 15.02
N GLN A 3 -8.03 -0.84 14.90
CA GLN A 3 -8.35 0.32 14.07
C GLN A 3 -8.30 -0.07 12.58
N PRO A 4 -9.19 0.46 11.72
CA PRO A 4 -9.18 0.15 10.28
C PRO A 4 -7.82 0.35 9.61
N ILE A 5 -7.07 1.39 10.00
CA ILE A 5 -5.74 1.67 9.47
C ILE A 5 -4.73 0.54 9.76
N ALA A 6 -4.86 -0.16 10.89
CA ALA A 6 -3.99 -1.29 11.22
C ALA A 6 -4.26 -2.50 10.31
N ILE A 7 -5.54 -2.76 9.99
CA ILE A 7 -5.93 -3.82 9.04
C ILE A 7 -5.36 -3.51 7.64
N ILE A 8 -5.47 -2.25 7.22
CA ILE A 8 -4.90 -1.79 5.94
C ILE A 8 -3.38 -1.94 5.95
N ALA A 9 -2.70 -1.48 7.01
CA ALA A 9 -1.25 -1.58 7.13
C ALA A 9 -0.74 -3.01 6.96
N GLU A 10 -1.35 -3.96 7.67
CA GLU A 10 -1.01 -5.39 7.57
C GLU A 10 -1.23 -5.96 6.17
N ALA A 11 -2.34 -5.59 5.52
CA ALA A 11 -2.61 -5.99 4.15
C ALA A 11 -1.56 -5.43 3.18
N LEU A 12 -1.19 -4.14 3.34
CA LEU A 12 -0.23 -3.49 2.47
C LEU A 12 1.16 -4.14 2.58
N MET A 13 1.63 -4.36 3.81
CA MET A 13 2.91 -5.02 4.08
C MET A 13 2.95 -6.43 3.48
N ARG A 14 1.88 -7.20 3.68
CA ARG A 14 1.76 -8.59 3.20
C ARG A 14 1.84 -8.66 1.68
N GLU A 15 1.06 -7.84 0.98
CA GLU A 15 1.04 -7.87 -0.49
C GLU A 15 2.35 -7.33 -1.09
N ARG A 16 2.93 -6.29 -0.49
CA ARG A 16 4.25 -5.81 -0.90
C ARG A 16 5.33 -6.89 -0.76
N GLN A 17 5.36 -7.58 0.38
CA GLN A 17 6.33 -8.66 0.65
C GLN A 17 6.11 -9.84 -0.29
N ARG A 18 4.87 -10.28 -0.50
CA ARG A 18 4.51 -11.33 -1.47
C ARG A 18 4.95 -10.99 -2.89
N ALA A 19 4.85 -9.72 -3.28
CA ALA A 19 5.28 -9.27 -4.59
C ALA A 19 6.81 -9.07 -4.71
N GLY A 20 7.55 -9.13 -3.60
CA GLY A 20 8.99 -8.86 -3.55
C GLY A 20 9.34 -7.39 -3.87
N LEU A 21 8.41 -6.45 -3.68
CA LEU A 21 8.58 -5.06 -4.06
C LEU A 21 9.13 -4.21 -2.92
N SER A 22 9.96 -3.23 -3.26
CA SER A 22 10.36 -2.19 -2.32
C SER A 22 9.22 -1.17 -2.11
N LEU A 23 9.26 -0.45 -0.99
CA LEU A 23 8.34 0.67 -0.74
C LEU A 23 8.40 1.71 -1.87
N ALA A 24 9.59 2.00 -2.38
CA ALA A 24 9.77 2.98 -3.45
C ALA A 24 9.07 2.52 -4.74
N GLU A 25 9.15 1.23 -5.06
CA GLU A 25 8.55 0.69 -6.27
C GLU A 25 7.02 0.64 -6.19
N VAL A 26 6.45 0.28 -5.03
CA VAL A 26 4.98 0.34 -4.84
C VAL A 26 4.48 1.78 -4.88
N ALA A 27 5.16 2.70 -4.19
CA ALA A 27 4.78 4.11 -4.19
C ALA A 27 4.83 4.72 -5.61
N ARG A 28 5.86 4.38 -6.40
CA ARG A 28 5.98 4.77 -7.80
C ARG A 28 4.83 4.23 -8.65
N ARG A 29 4.46 2.96 -8.50
CA ARG A 29 3.34 2.34 -9.25
C ARG A 29 1.98 2.93 -8.86
N ALA A 30 1.80 3.24 -7.59
CA ALA A 30 0.59 3.86 -7.06
C ALA A 30 0.54 5.38 -7.29
N GLY A 31 1.59 6.01 -7.80
CA GLY A 31 1.63 7.46 -7.99
C GLY A 31 1.57 8.27 -6.69
N ILE A 32 2.05 7.70 -5.58
CA ILE A 32 2.06 8.37 -4.26
C ILE A 32 3.50 8.57 -3.76
N ALA A 33 3.67 9.43 -2.76
CA ALA A 33 4.96 9.59 -2.10
C ALA A 33 5.36 8.34 -1.30
N LYS A 34 6.65 7.99 -1.31
CA LYS A 34 7.20 6.89 -0.51
C LYS A 34 6.92 7.07 0.98
N SER A 35 6.98 8.31 1.48
CA SER A 35 6.67 8.65 2.87
C SER A 35 5.22 8.33 3.22
N THR A 36 4.27 8.58 2.32
CA THR A 36 2.86 8.23 2.49
C THR A 36 2.71 6.72 2.65
N LEU A 37 3.28 5.92 1.74
CA LEU A 37 3.22 4.45 1.87
C LEU A 37 3.88 3.96 3.17
N SER A 38 5.01 4.54 3.55
CA SER A 38 5.71 4.19 4.79
C SER A 38 4.87 4.50 6.04
N GLN A 39 4.11 5.58 6.06
CA GLN A 39 3.21 5.92 7.16
C GLN A 39 2.04 4.93 7.20
N LEU A 40 1.47 4.58 6.03
CA LEU A 40 0.38 3.61 5.94
C LEU A 40 0.80 2.21 6.41
N GLU A 41 1.99 1.71 6.04
CA GLU A 41 2.52 0.43 6.56
C GLU A 41 2.82 0.48 8.08
N ALA A 42 3.03 1.67 8.64
CA ALA A 42 3.20 1.87 10.09
C ALA A 42 1.86 2.08 10.83
N ALA A 43 0.73 1.81 10.17
CA ALA A 43 -0.62 2.07 10.68
C ALA A 43 -0.85 3.54 11.11
N ASN A 44 -0.17 4.46 10.44
CA ASN A 44 -0.19 5.89 10.75
C ASN A 44 -0.81 6.70 9.61
N GLY A 45 -1.65 7.66 9.97
CA GLY A 45 -2.35 8.55 9.04
C GLY A 45 -3.78 8.14 8.73
N ASN A 46 -4.41 8.91 7.85
CA ASN A 46 -5.78 8.72 7.40
C ASN A 46 -5.80 8.72 5.87
N PRO A 47 -5.63 7.55 5.22
CA PRO A 47 -5.62 7.47 3.76
C PRO A 47 -6.96 7.89 3.18
N SER A 48 -6.93 8.67 2.10
CA SER A 48 -8.13 8.93 1.30
C SER A 48 -8.54 7.67 0.52
N LEU A 49 -9.79 7.63 0.07
CA LEU A 49 -10.25 6.54 -0.79
C LEU A 49 -9.43 6.45 -2.09
N GLU A 50 -9.04 7.59 -2.66
CA GLU A 50 -8.18 7.64 -3.84
C GLU A 50 -6.81 7.01 -3.58
N THR A 51 -6.24 7.24 -2.39
CA THR A 51 -4.94 6.66 -1.99
C THR A 51 -5.04 5.14 -1.88
N LEU A 52 -6.10 4.63 -1.25
CA LEU A 52 -6.34 3.20 -1.14
C LEU A 52 -6.58 2.56 -2.51
N TRP A 53 -7.37 3.22 -3.36
CA TRP A 53 -7.62 2.77 -4.72
C TRP A 53 -6.34 2.68 -5.55
N ALA A 54 -5.50 3.72 -5.52
CA ALA A 54 -4.24 3.74 -6.25
C ALA A 54 -3.28 2.61 -5.82
N LEU A 55 -3.26 2.27 -4.52
CA LEU A 55 -2.50 1.15 -3.99
C LEU A 55 -3.06 -0.21 -4.46
N CYS A 56 -4.38 -0.39 -4.45
CA CYS A 56 -5.01 -1.60 -4.99
C CYS A 56 -4.70 -1.77 -6.49
N VAL A 57 -4.80 -0.68 -7.26
CA VAL A 57 -4.50 -0.67 -8.70
C VAL A 57 -3.03 -1.04 -8.97
N ALA A 58 -2.10 -0.55 -8.15
CA ALA A 58 -0.67 -0.88 -8.28
C ALA A 58 -0.37 -2.39 -8.16
N TRP A 59 -1.24 -3.17 -7.52
CA TRP A 59 -1.13 -4.63 -7.42
C TRP A 59 -2.06 -5.40 -8.36
N ILE A 60 -3.26 -4.89 -8.67
CA ILE A 60 -4.24 -5.55 -9.55
C ILE A 60 -3.69 -5.76 -10.97
N PHE A 61 -2.90 -4.83 -11.50
CA PHE A 61 -2.32 -4.96 -12.84
C PHE A 61 -1.09 -5.91 -12.91
N ARG A 62 -0.93 -6.80 -11.93
CA ARG A 62 0.09 -7.87 -11.93
C ARG A 62 -0.50 -9.24 -12.36
N LEU A 63 -1.17 -9.28 -13.51
CA LEU A 63 -1.55 -10.52 -14.20
C LEU A 63 -1.04 -10.46 -15.66
N PRO A 64 -0.50 -11.55 -16.25
CA PRO A 64 0.41 -12.59 -15.76
C PRO A 64 1.80 -12.48 -16.44
N GLY A 65 2.79 -13.14 -15.83
CA GLY A 65 4.06 -13.53 -16.46
C GLY A 65 4.43 -14.91 -15.94
#